data_AF-A0A6J2XAH2-F1
#
_entry.id   AF-A0A6J2XAH2-F1
#
_cell.length_a   1.000
_cell.length_b   1.000
_cell.length_c   1.000
_cell.angle_alpha   90.00
_cell.angle_beta   90.00
_cell.angle_gamma   90.00
#
_symmetry.space_group_name_H-M   'P 1'
#
loop_
_entity.id
_entity.type
_entity.pdbx_description
1 polymer ?
#
loop_
_entity_poly.entity_id
_entity_poly.type
_entity_poly.pdbx_seq_one_letter_code
_entity_poly.pdbx_strand_id
1 'polypeptide(L)'
;MYIPPMLIFKRIRFKDELKEGAPPGTIFACSESGWITSELFVKWLKHFINFVKPSKNNNVLLIMDGHTTHIKNLEAITLARENGIITISLPAHTTHRMQPCDISFFKPLSSYYNQAADKWLHAIIAKILHNFKYQGCLEKCMLKQHRIGRKRR
;
A
#
# COMPACT_ATOMS: atom_id res chain seq x y z
N MET A 1 -8.58 -2.17 -17.79
CA MET A 1 -7.20 -2.66 -17.62
C MET A 1 -6.73 -2.31 -16.22
N TYR A 2 -6.20 -3.27 -15.47
CA TYR A 2 -5.65 -3.05 -14.12
C TYR A 2 -4.13 -3.03 -14.22
N ILE A 3 -3.50 -1.99 -13.66
CA ILE A 3 -2.04 -1.89 -13.58
C ILE A 3 -1.67 -2.15 -12.12
N PRO A 4 -0.92 -3.23 -11.82
CA PRO A 4 -0.50 -3.51 -10.45
C PRO A 4 0.28 -2.33 -9.86
N PRO A 5 0.04 -1.98 -8.59
CA PRO A 5 0.63 -0.80 -7.98
C PRO A 5 2.13 -0.96 -7.75
N MET A 6 2.79 0.17 -7.50
CA MET A 6 4.10 0.20 -6.87
C MET A 6 3.94 0.70 -5.44
N LEU A 7 4.44 -0.07 -4.47
CA LEU A 7 4.43 0.32 -3.06
C LEU A 7 5.83 0.79 -2.65
N ILE A 8 5.90 2.01 -2.10
CA ILE A 8 7.14 2.63 -1.62
C ILE A 8 7.07 2.72 -0.10
N PHE A 9 7.99 2.05 0.58
CA PHE A 9 8.07 2.10 2.04
C PHE A 9 9.13 3.11 2.50
N LYS A 10 8.78 3.93 3.50
CA LYS A 10 9.70 4.85 4.18
C LYS A 10 10.71 4.09 5.04
N ARG A 11 11.80 3.62 4.44
CA ARG A 11 12.88 2.85 5.09
C ARG A 11 14.07 2.69 4.15
N ILE A 12 15.23 2.32 4.71
CA ILE A 12 16.46 2.08 3.92
C ILE A 12 16.56 0.61 3.47
N ARG A 13 16.23 -0.33 4.36
CA ARG A 13 16.38 -1.78 4.09
C ARG A 13 15.04 -2.45 3.82
N PHE A 14 14.92 -3.19 2.73
CA PHE A 14 13.73 -3.99 2.42
C PHE A 14 13.61 -5.21 3.35
N LYS A 15 12.38 -5.64 3.65
CA LYS A 15 12.08 -6.91 4.35
C LYS A 15 11.01 -7.65 3.56
N ASP A 16 11.15 -8.97 3.39
CA ASP A 16 10.21 -9.76 2.58
C ASP A 16 8.81 -9.85 3.17
N GLU A 17 8.68 -9.70 4.49
CA GLU A 17 7.39 -9.55 5.21
C GLU A 17 6.52 -8.44 4.61
N LEU A 18 7.12 -7.40 4.02
CA LEU A 18 6.39 -6.28 3.41
C LEU A 18 5.64 -6.67 2.12
N LYS A 19 5.94 -7.83 1.54
CA LYS A 19 5.28 -8.31 0.32
C LYS A 19 4.00 -9.08 0.64
N GLU A 20 3.79 -9.47 1.89
CA GLU A 20 2.71 -10.35 2.29
C GLU A 20 1.33 -9.69 2.05
N GLY A 21 0.43 -10.40 1.38
CA GLY A 21 -0.92 -9.94 1.11
C GLY A 21 -1.06 -8.88 0.00
N ALA A 22 0.03 -8.51 -0.70
CA ALA A 22 -0.06 -7.55 -1.78
C ALA A 22 -0.71 -8.15 -3.05
N PRO A 23 -1.39 -7.35 -3.88
CA PRO A 23 -1.95 -7.81 -5.14
C PRO A 23 -0.87 -8.41 -6.08
N PRO A 24 -1.21 -9.45 -6.88
CA PRO A 24 -0.27 -10.02 -7.85
C PRO A 24 0.29 -8.98 -8.82
N GLY A 25 1.59 -9.06 -9.08
CA GLY A 25 2.30 -8.12 -9.95
C GLY A 25 2.70 -6.79 -9.29
N THR A 26 2.35 -6.57 -8.03
CA THR A 26 2.81 -5.39 -7.28
C THR A 26 4.34 -5.36 -7.22
N ILE A 27 4.93 -4.23 -7.55
CA ILE A 27 6.37 -4.00 -7.37
C ILE A 27 6.61 -3.21 -6.09
N PHE A 28 7.72 -3.52 -5.41
CA PHE A 28 8.05 -2.90 -4.14
C PHE A 28 9.36 -2.13 -4.22
N ALA A 29 9.41 -1.04 -3.47
CA ALA A 29 10.60 -0.22 -3.31
C ALA A 29 10.67 0.38 -1.91
N CYS A 30 11.86 0.86 -1.59
CA CYS A 30 12.15 1.58 -0.36
C CYS A 30 12.78 2.92 -0.72
N SER A 31 12.42 3.95 0.02
CA SER A 31 13.12 5.24 0.00
C SER A 31 13.20 5.78 1.41
N GLU A 32 14.24 6.55 1.72
CA GLU A 32 14.44 7.12 3.04
C GLU A 32 13.30 8.06 3.46
N SER A 33 12.78 8.82 2.50
CA SER A 33 11.68 9.77 2.71
C SER A 33 10.29 9.12 2.63
N GLY A 34 10.19 7.93 2.03
CA GLY A 34 8.90 7.29 1.68
C GLY A 34 8.28 7.82 0.39
N TRP A 35 8.88 8.83 -0.22
CA TRP A 35 8.43 9.41 -1.48
C TRP A 35 9.12 8.75 -2.68
N ILE A 36 8.53 8.94 -3.85
CA ILE A 36 9.12 8.48 -5.10
C ILE A 36 10.37 9.32 -5.42
N THR A 37 11.46 8.65 -5.80
CA THR A 37 12.68 9.29 -6.30
C THR A 37 12.73 9.18 -7.82
N SER A 38 13.62 9.94 -8.46
CA SER A 38 13.81 9.88 -9.92
C SER A 38 14.10 8.46 -10.42
N GLU A 39 14.95 7.71 -9.72
CA GLU A 39 15.30 6.31 -10.05
C GLU A 39 14.09 5.37 -9.90
N LEU A 40 13.35 5.51 -8.79
CA LEU A 40 12.14 4.73 -8.56
C LEU A 40 11.06 5.05 -9.59
N PHE A 41 10.99 6.29 -10.06
CA PHE A 41 10.08 6.69 -11.12
C PHE A 41 10.41 6.02 -12.46
N VAL A 42 11.68 5.90 -12.84
CA VAL A 42 12.08 5.14 -14.04
C VAL A 42 11.69 3.66 -13.89
N LYS A 43 11.94 3.06 -12.71
CA LYS A 43 11.53 1.68 -12.43
C LYS A 43 10.02 1.49 -12.57
N TRP A 44 9.24 2.44 -12.03
CA TRP A 44 7.79 2.46 -12.19
C TRP A 44 7.38 2.60 -13.65
N LEU A 45 8.03 3.46 -14.42
CA LEU A 45 7.69 3.69 -15.83
C LEU A 45 7.96 2.46 -16.70
N LYS A 46 9.06 1.74 -16.45
CA LYS A 46 9.34 0.43 -17.09
C LYS A 46 8.25 -0.60 -16.77
N HIS A 47 7.83 -0.66 -15.51
CA HIS A 47 6.70 -1.51 -15.09
C HIS A 47 5.41 -1.11 -15.82
N PHE A 48 5.06 0.18 -15.84
CA PHE A 48 3.90 0.70 -16.55
C PHE A 48 3.90 0.32 -18.03
N ILE A 49 5.02 0.49 -18.74
CA ILE A 49 5.19 0.11 -20.14
C ILE A 49 4.92 -1.38 -20.36
N ASN A 50 5.41 -2.25 -19.48
CA ASN A 50 5.23 -3.70 -19.62
C ASN A 50 3.76 -4.14 -19.53
N PHE A 51 2.94 -3.45 -18.73
CA PHE A 51 1.52 -3.75 -18.57
C PHE A 51 0.65 -3.08 -19.64
N VAL A 52 0.92 -1.82 -19.95
CA VAL A 52 0.10 -1.01 -20.87
C VAL A 52 0.45 -1.29 -22.33
N LYS A 53 1.70 -1.66 -22.60
CA LYS A 53 2.27 -1.91 -23.94
C LYS A 53 1.98 -0.76 -24.92
N PRO A 54 2.32 0.50 -24.57
CA PRO A 54 2.17 1.63 -25.47
C PRO A 54 3.08 1.47 -26.70
N SER A 55 2.73 2.12 -27.80
CA SER A 55 3.56 2.16 -29.00
C SER A 55 3.38 3.49 -29.72
N LYS A 56 4.27 3.82 -30.66
CA LYS A 56 4.14 5.05 -31.46
C LYS A 56 2.86 5.13 -32.30
N ASN A 57 2.25 3.98 -32.60
CA ASN A 57 0.98 3.89 -33.31
C ASN A 57 -0.23 3.89 -32.36
N ASN A 58 0.00 3.67 -31.07
CA ASN A 58 -1.02 3.66 -30.02
C ASN A 58 -0.49 4.42 -28.80
N ASN A 59 -0.49 5.74 -28.92
CA ASN A 59 0.08 6.61 -27.90
C ASN A 59 -0.74 6.58 -26.62
N VAL A 60 -0.07 6.66 -25.48
CA VAL A 60 -0.70 6.71 -24.16
C VAL A 60 -0.42 8.05 -23.50
N LEU A 61 -1.47 8.70 -23.03
CA LEU A 61 -1.35 9.94 -22.27
C LEU A 61 -1.17 9.63 -20.78
N LEU A 62 -0.02 10.03 -20.23
CA LEU A 62 0.28 9.96 -18.81
C LEU A 62 0.14 11.35 -18.18
N ILE A 63 -0.88 11.53 -17.35
CA ILE A 63 -1.13 12.77 -16.61
C ILE A 63 -0.50 12.64 -15.21
N MET A 64 0.33 13.59 -14.85
CA MET A 64 1.12 13.58 -13.62
C MET A 64 0.85 14.83 -12.80
N ASP A 65 1.02 14.75 -11.48
CA ASP A 65 1.09 15.95 -10.66
C ASP A 65 2.42 16.67 -10.94
N GLY A 66 2.46 17.99 -10.79
CA GLY A 66 3.62 18.83 -11.11
C GLY A 66 4.83 18.65 -10.19
N HIS A 67 5.01 17.47 -9.57
CA HIS A 67 6.12 17.22 -8.66
C HIS A 67 7.45 17.19 -9.41
N THR A 68 8.46 17.82 -8.83
CA THR A 68 9.77 18.10 -9.45
C THR A 68 10.55 16.85 -9.86
N THR A 69 10.28 15.70 -9.24
CA THR A 69 10.89 14.39 -9.55
C THR A 69 10.55 13.89 -10.96
N HIS A 70 9.41 14.31 -11.49
CA HIS A 70 8.91 13.86 -12.80
C HIS A 70 9.42 14.74 -13.95
N ILE A 71 9.62 16.02 -13.68
CA ILE A 71 9.90 17.04 -14.70
C ILE A 71 11.39 17.10 -15.07
N LYS A 72 12.29 16.75 -14.14
CA LYS A 72 13.75 16.89 -14.33
C LYS A 72 14.49 15.58 -14.68
N ASN A 73 13.78 14.47 -14.89
CA ASN A 73 14.40 13.19 -15.18
C ASN A 73 14.48 12.93 -16.70
N LEU A 74 15.65 13.19 -17.30
CA LEU A 74 15.88 12.98 -18.73
C LEU A 74 15.71 11.52 -19.15
N GLU A 75 16.14 10.56 -18.33
CA GLU A 75 15.99 9.13 -18.63
C GLU A 75 14.51 8.75 -18.77
N ALA A 76 13.67 9.20 -17.83
CA ALA A 76 12.25 8.92 -17.86
C ALA A 76 11.56 9.56 -19.07
N ILE A 77 11.93 10.79 -19.44
CA ILE A 77 11.35 11.51 -20.60
C ILE A 77 11.72 10.80 -21.91
N THR A 78 12.98 10.40 -22.06
CA THR A 78 13.46 9.67 -23.25
C THR A 78 12.74 8.33 -23.36
N LEU A 79 12.67 7.57 -22.26
CA LEU A 79 11.98 6.29 -22.21
C LEU A 79 10.49 6.42 -22.57
N ALA A 80 9.81 7.44 -22.03
CA ALA A 80 8.41 7.71 -22.35
C ALA A 80 8.22 8.00 -23.85
N ARG A 81 9.04 8.90 -24.42
CA ARG A 81 8.97 9.29 -25.84
C ARG A 81 9.22 8.12 -26.78
N GLU A 82 10.21 7.29 -26.48
CA GLU A 82 10.56 6.11 -27.30
C GLU A 82 9.40 5.09 -27.38
N ASN A 83 8.64 4.97 -26.29
CA ASN A 83 7.53 4.03 -26.17
C ASN A 83 6.15 4.63 -26.52
N GLY A 84 6.09 5.85 -27.07
CA GLY A 84 4.81 6.49 -27.45
C GLY A 84 3.99 6.99 -26.25
N ILE A 85 4.63 7.25 -25.11
CA ILE A 85 3.98 7.86 -23.94
C ILE A 85 4.12 9.39 -24.04
N ILE A 86 3.00 10.08 -23.97
CA ILE A 86 2.92 11.53 -23.88
C ILE A 86 2.73 11.90 -22.41
N THR A 87 3.68 12.61 -21.82
CA THR A 87 3.62 13.01 -20.40
C THR A 87 3.14 14.45 -20.27
N ILE A 88 2.09 14.69 -19.47
CA ILE A 88 1.60 16.03 -19.12
C ILE A 88 1.65 16.20 -17.60
N SER A 89 2.31 17.26 -17.13
CA SER A 89 2.32 17.65 -15.71
C SER A 89 1.28 18.73 -15.45
N LEU A 90 0.43 18.54 -14.44
CA LEU A 90 -0.52 19.55 -13.99
C LEU A 90 0.22 20.70 -13.28
N PRO A 91 -0.18 21.97 -13.47
CA PRO A 91 0.44 23.11 -12.79
C PRO A 91 0.24 23.02 -11.27
N ALA A 92 1.24 23.50 -10.53
CA ALA A 92 1.23 23.53 -9.07
C ALA A 92 -0.01 24.29 -8.55
N HIS A 93 -0.51 23.88 -7.37
CA HIS A 93 -1.66 24.47 -6.66
C HIS A 93 -3.07 24.22 -7.25
N THR A 94 -3.22 23.26 -8.17
CA THR A 94 -4.54 22.83 -8.69
C THR A 94 -5.17 21.64 -7.94
N THR A 95 -4.54 21.19 -6.85
CA THR A 95 -4.87 19.95 -6.10
C THR A 95 -6.32 19.88 -5.58
N HIS A 96 -6.87 21.01 -5.11
CA HIS A 96 -8.18 21.04 -4.46
C HIS A 96 -9.39 20.89 -5.39
N ARG A 97 -9.20 20.94 -6.72
CA ARG A 97 -10.29 20.82 -7.72
C ARG A 97 -9.98 19.90 -8.91
N MET A 98 -8.71 19.68 -9.25
CA MET A 98 -8.30 19.09 -10.54
C MET A 98 -7.54 17.77 -10.45
N GLN A 99 -7.50 17.10 -9.30
CA GLN A 99 -6.95 15.73 -9.23
C GLN A 99 -8.09 14.71 -9.15
N PRO A 100 -8.58 14.19 -10.29
CA PRO A 100 -9.53 13.08 -10.32
C PRO A 100 -9.04 11.92 -9.47
N CYS A 101 -7.73 11.67 -9.42
CA CYS A 101 -7.15 10.58 -8.64
C CYS A 101 -7.43 10.74 -7.13
N ASP A 102 -7.22 11.92 -6.57
CA ASP A 102 -7.48 12.23 -5.15
C ASP A 102 -8.95 12.08 -4.78
N ILE A 103 -9.84 12.62 -5.62
CA ILE A 103 -11.27 12.69 -5.31
C ILE A 103 -11.97 11.35 -5.57
N SER A 104 -11.64 10.69 -6.68
CA SER A 104 -12.37 9.50 -7.16
C SER A 104 -11.72 8.17 -6.78
N PHE A 105 -10.40 8.10 -6.66
CA PHE A 105 -9.69 6.84 -6.43
C PHE A 105 -9.17 6.74 -4.99
N PHE A 106 -8.42 7.74 -4.53
CA PHE A 106 -7.80 7.69 -3.20
C PHE A 106 -8.82 7.80 -2.07
N LYS A 107 -9.90 8.58 -2.24
CA LYS A 107 -10.94 8.68 -1.22
C LYS A 107 -11.66 7.35 -0.94
N PRO A 108 -12.19 6.61 -1.94
CA PRO A 108 -12.72 5.26 -1.70
C PRO A 108 -11.65 4.29 -1.20
N LEU A 109 -10.44 4.33 -1.76
CA LEU A 109 -9.35 3.46 -1.32
C LEU A 109 -9.05 3.63 0.17
N SER A 110 -8.93 4.87 0.64
CA SER A 110 -8.70 5.19 2.05
C SER A 110 -9.86 4.68 2.92
N SER A 111 -11.11 4.85 2.47
CA SER A 111 -12.27 4.35 3.21
C SER A 111 -12.26 2.82 3.35
N TYR A 112 -12.05 2.08 2.26
CA TYR A 112 -12.00 0.63 2.30
C TYR A 112 -10.80 0.10 3.08
N TYR A 113 -9.65 0.77 2.95
CA TYR A 113 -8.45 0.43 3.71
C TYR A 113 -8.70 0.57 5.22
N ASN A 114 -9.28 1.70 5.66
CA ASN A 114 -9.60 1.92 7.07
C ASN A 114 -10.58 0.87 7.61
N GLN A 115 -11.63 0.55 6.84
CA GLN A 115 -12.58 -0.51 7.22
C GLN A 115 -11.91 -1.88 7.36
N ALA A 116 -10.98 -2.22 6.46
CA ALA A 116 -10.24 -3.48 6.54
C ALA A 116 -9.29 -3.50 7.74
N ALA A 117 -8.60 -2.38 8.00
CA ALA A 117 -7.71 -2.22 9.14
C ALA A 117 -8.46 -2.34 10.48
N ASP A 118 -9.63 -1.69 10.59
CA ASP A 118 -10.48 -1.76 11.79
C ASP A 118 -10.95 -3.19 12.04
N LYS A 119 -11.45 -3.88 11.00
CA LYS A 119 -11.85 -5.30 11.11
C LYS A 119 -10.70 -6.18 11.57
N TRP A 120 -9.51 -5.98 11.01
CA TRP A 120 -8.32 -6.73 11.39
C TRP A 120 -7.90 -6.46 12.84
N LEU A 121 -7.92 -5.20 13.28
CA LEU A 121 -7.63 -4.82 14.65
C LEU A 121 -8.63 -5.44 15.64
N HIS A 122 -9.93 -5.39 15.33
CA HIS A 122 -10.96 -6.02 16.14
C HIS A 122 -10.77 -7.54 16.26
N ALA A 123 -10.42 -8.22 15.16
CA ALA A 123 -10.15 -9.66 15.17
C ALA A 123 -8.94 -10.02 16.05
N ILE A 124 -7.87 -9.22 16.01
CA ILE A 124 -6.69 -9.42 16.87
C ILE A 124 -7.06 -9.23 18.33
N ILE A 125 -7.75 -8.14 18.67
CA ILE A 125 -8.18 -7.86 20.05
C ILE A 125 -9.08 -9.00 20.56
N ALA A 126 -10.04 -9.47 19.76
CA ALA A 126 -10.90 -10.59 20.12
C ALA A 126 -10.10 -11.87 20.38
N LYS A 127 -9.10 -12.19 19.53
CA LYS A 127 -8.22 -13.35 19.70
C LYS A 127 -7.37 -13.25 20.97
N ILE A 128 -6.81 -12.07 21.26
CA ILE A 128 -6.07 -11.82 22.49
C ILE A 128 -6.98 -12.00 23.70
N LEU A 129 -8.15 -11.36 23.73
CA LEU A 129 -9.09 -11.46 24.84
C LEU A 129 -9.58 -12.90 25.07
N HIS A 130 -9.81 -13.66 24.00
CA HIS A 130 -10.16 -15.08 24.08
C HIS A 130 -9.04 -15.90 24.74
N ASN A 131 -7.79 -15.69 24.31
CA ASN A 131 -6.62 -16.36 24.89
C ASN A 131 -6.40 -15.99 26.36
N PHE A 132 -6.70 -14.74 26.76
CA PHE A 132 -6.57 -14.31 28.16
C PHE A 132 -7.71 -14.78 29.08
N LYS A 133 -8.94 -14.98 28.57
CA LYS A 133 -10.10 -15.35 29.42
C LYS A 133 -10.26 -16.85 29.68
N TYR A 134 -9.80 -17.74 28.80
CA TYR A 134 -10.16 -19.16 28.91
C TYR A 134 -9.23 -20.03 29.75
N GLN A 135 -7.92 -19.81 29.79
CA GLN A 135 -7.02 -20.73 30.50
C GLN A 135 -6.81 -20.38 31.99
N GLY A 136 -6.64 -19.09 32.34
CA GLY A 136 -6.33 -18.71 33.72
C GLY A 136 -7.52 -18.69 34.69
N CYS A 137 -8.76 -18.53 34.20
CA CYS A 137 -9.95 -18.49 35.07
C CYS A 137 -10.50 -19.88 35.39
N LEU A 138 -10.57 -20.78 34.40
CA LEU A 138 -11.07 -22.14 34.60
C LEU A 138 -10.20 -22.93 35.57
N GLU A 139 -8.87 -22.84 35.45
CA GLU A 139 -7.94 -23.52 36.36
C GLU A 139 -8.06 -22.99 37.80
N LYS A 140 -8.13 -21.67 37.98
CA LYS A 140 -8.33 -21.05 39.30
C LYS A 140 -9.68 -21.42 39.92
N CYS A 141 -10.76 -21.49 39.14
CA CYS A 141 -12.07 -21.93 39.60
C CYS A 141 -12.08 -23.42 40.00
N MET A 142 -11.47 -24.30 39.20
CA MET A 142 -11.37 -25.73 39.47
C MET A 142 -10.52 -26.02 40.73
N LEU A 143 -9.39 -25.32 40.91
CA LEU A 143 -8.54 -25.45 42.09
C LEU A 143 -9.24 -24.96 43.37
N LYS A 144 -10.07 -23.91 43.28
CA LYS A 144 -10.85 -23.40 44.41
C LYS A 144 -11.96 -24.37 44.81
N GLN A 145 -12.65 -24.98 43.84
CA GLN A 145 -13.64 -26.05 44.07
C GLN A 145 -13.01 -27.28 44.75
N HIS A 146 -11.84 -27.74 44.29
CA HIS A 146 -11.17 -28.91 44.87
C HIS A 146 -10.70 -28.67 46.32
N ARG A 147 -10.25 -27.45 46.65
CA ARG A 147 -9.90 -27.06 48.03
C ARG A 147 -11.12 -26.99 48.97
N ILE A 148 -12.29 -26.58 48.46
CA ILE A 148 -13.52 -26.50 49.25
C ILE A 148 -14.08 -27.92 49.53
N GLY A 149 -13.98 -28.84 48.57
CA GLY A 149 -14.41 -30.24 48.74
C GLY A 149 -13.59 -31.03 49.77
N ARG A 150 -12.29 -30.73 49.94
CA ARG A 150 -11.43 -31.37 50.95
C ARG A 150 -11.61 -30.87 52.39
N LYS A 151 -12.20 -29.68 52.59
CA LYS A 151 -12.47 -29.13 53.93
C LYS A 151 -13.83 -29.51 54.52
N ARG A 152 -14.66 -30.25 53.77
CA ARG A 152 -16.00 -30.71 54.17
C ARG A 152 -16.09 -32.23 54.37
N ARG A 153 -14.95 -32.92 54.52
CA ARG A 153 -14.86 -34.30 55.00
C ARG A 153 -14.04 -34.32 56.28
#